data_AF-A0A399G262-F1
#
_entry.id   AF-A0A399G262-F1
#
_cell.length_a   1.000
_cell.length_b   1.000
_cell.length_c   1.000
_cell.angle_alpha   90.00
_cell.angle_beta   90.00
_cell.angle_gamma   90.00
#
_symmetry.space_group_name_H-M   'P 1'
#
loop_
_entity.id
_entity.type
_entity.pdbx_description
1 polymer ?
#
loop_
_entity_poly.entity_id
_entity_poly.type
_entity_poly.pdbx_seq_one_letter_code
_entity_poly.pdbx_strand_id
1 'polypeptide(L)'
;MPIVSNAHTEWEGTLFEGSGTVFFDSSDLPQQQVTWKARAESHGGLTSPEELIAAAHSSCFSMALSNGLAKAGTPATKLNTQAEVTFQPGEGIKGIHLIVRGEVPGISADDFVKAAETAKAGCPVSQALAATPITLDAALA
;
A
#
# COMPACT_ATOMS: atom_id res chain seq x y z
N MET A 1 9.53 3.61 -23.43
CA MET A 1 8.90 2.27 -23.42
C MET A 1 8.28 2.06 -22.04
N PRO A 2 7.08 1.47 -21.93
CA PRO A 2 6.49 1.17 -20.63
C PRO A 2 7.32 0.11 -19.89
N ILE A 3 7.34 0.16 -18.56
CA ILE A 3 7.91 -0.87 -17.70
C ILE A 3 6.78 -1.83 -17.32
N VAL A 4 7.03 -3.14 -17.37
CA VAL A 4 6.10 -4.18 -16.95
C VAL A 4 6.72 -4.91 -15.76
N SER A 5 5.98 -4.98 -14.66
CA SER A 5 6.34 -5.76 -13.47
C SER A 5 5.39 -6.94 -13.37
N ASN A 6 5.95 -8.12 -13.09
CA ASN A 6 5.25 -9.40 -13.06
C ASN A 6 5.38 -10.03 -11.67
N ALA A 7 4.29 -10.68 -11.26
CA ALA A 7 4.19 -11.60 -10.16
C ALA A 7 3.08 -12.61 -10.52
N HIS A 8 3.18 -13.84 -10.04
CA HIS A 8 2.16 -14.86 -10.27
C HIS A 8 1.85 -15.65 -8.99
N THR A 9 0.78 -16.43 -9.01
CA THR A 9 0.40 -17.29 -7.88
C THR A 9 0.02 -18.66 -8.40
N GLU A 10 0.66 -19.68 -7.85
CA GLU A 10 0.24 -21.07 -8.05
C GLU A 10 -0.71 -21.45 -6.91
N TRP A 11 -1.85 -22.07 -7.24
CA TRP A 11 -2.86 -22.48 -6.27
C TRP A 11 -3.19 -23.96 -6.42
N GLU A 12 -3.26 -24.67 -5.31
CA GLU A 12 -3.58 -26.10 -5.24
C GLU A 12 -4.77 -26.35 -4.31
N GLY A 13 -5.71 -27.18 -4.75
CA GLY A 13 -6.87 -27.59 -3.95
C GLY A 13 -8.06 -26.63 -4.00
N THR A 14 -9.03 -26.85 -3.11
CA THR A 14 -10.26 -26.06 -3.02
C THR A 14 -10.03 -24.73 -2.31
N LEU A 15 -10.99 -23.81 -2.31
CA LEU A 15 -10.82 -22.51 -1.64
C LEU A 15 -10.51 -22.66 -0.15
N PHE A 16 -11.24 -23.52 0.56
CA PHE A 16 -11.17 -23.61 2.03
C PHE A 16 -10.05 -24.53 2.54
N GLU A 17 -9.66 -25.54 1.75
CA GLU A 17 -8.64 -26.53 2.14
C GLU A 17 -7.32 -26.36 1.37
N GLY A 18 -7.35 -25.58 0.30
CA GLY A 18 -6.20 -25.32 -0.55
C GLY A 18 -5.31 -24.20 -0.05
N SER A 19 -4.21 -24.03 -0.78
CA SER A 19 -3.21 -23.00 -0.53
C SER A 19 -2.64 -22.51 -1.85
N GLY A 20 -1.98 -21.35 -1.79
CA GLY A 20 -1.21 -20.85 -2.90
C GLY A 20 0.14 -20.29 -2.49
N THR A 21 1.00 -20.16 -3.48
CA THR A 21 2.32 -19.55 -3.35
C THR A 21 2.43 -18.40 -4.35
N VAL A 22 2.70 -17.20 -3.84
CA VAL A 22 2.93 -15.98 -4.61
C VAL A 22 4.41 -15.86 -4.94
N PHE A 23 4.72 -15.66 -6.22
CA PHE A 23 6.06 -15.46 -6.77
C PHE A 23 6.21 -14.04 -7.29
N PHE A 24 7.32 -13.37 -6.96
CA PHE A 24 7.60 -11.98 -7.36
C PHE A 24 8.63 -11.92 -8.49
N ASP A 25 8.21 -12.17 -9.72
CA ASP A 25 9.10 -12.41 -10.88
C ASP A 25 10.04 -11.25 -11.25
N SER A 26 9.73 -10.03 -10.80
CA SER A 26 10.50 -8.82 -11.12
C SER A 26 11.48 -8.39 -10.03
N SER A 27 11.52 -9.10 -8.91
CA SER A 27 12.34 -8.74 -7.74
C SER A 27 12.91 -9.98 -7.06
N ASP A 28 13.92 -9.80 -6.22
CA ASP A 28 14.47 -10.91 -5.42
C ASP A 28 13.67 -11.17 -4.11
N LEU A 29 12.39 -10.79 -4.08
CA LEU A 29 11.54 -11.04 -2.91
C LEU A 29 11.27 -12.54 -2.78
N PRO A 30 11.36 -13.10 -1.56
CA PRO A 30 11.02 -14.49 -1.33
C PRO A 30 9.54 -14.74 -1.60
N GLN A 31 9.24 -15.93 -2.12
CA GLN A 31 7.88 -16.39 -2.33
C GLN A 31 7.07 -16.36 -1.03
N GLN A 32 5.78 -16.07 -1.12
CA GLN A 32 4.90 -15.94 0.05
C GLN A 32 3.73 -16.91 -0.05
N GLN A 33 3.41 -17.58 1.06
CA GLN A 33 2.24 -18.45 1.12
C GLN A 33 0.98 -17.65 1.37
N VAL A 34 -0.11 -18.06 0.72
CA VAL A 34 -1.45 -17.51 0.89
C VAL A 34 -2.46 -18.65 1.08
N THR A 35 -3.45 -18.44 1.93
CA THR A 35 -4.59 -19.36 2.08
C THR A 35 -5.87 -18.54 2.26
N TRP A 36 -7.03 -19.14 1.98
CA TRP A 36 -8.30 -18.47 2.27
C TRP A 36 -8.45 -18.19 3.77
N LYS A 37 -8.06 -19.14 4.62
CA LYS A 37 -8.10 -18.98 6.08
C LYS A 37 -7.26 -17.80 6.56
N ALA A 38 -6.03 -17.68 6.05
CA ALA A 38 -5.15 -16.55 6.36
C ALA A 38 -5.76 -15.21 5.93
N ARG A 39 -6.43 -15.21 4.78
CA ARG A 39 -7.05 -14.01 4.20
C ARG A 39 -8.33 -13.58 4.93
N ALA A 40 -9.20 -14.53 5.29
CA ALA A 40 -10.58 -14.25 5.69
C ALA A 40 -10.85 -14.38 7.20
N GLU A 41 -9.98 -15.07 7.95
CA GLU A 41 -10.20 -15.37 9.36
C GLU A 41 -9.09 -14.83 10.26
N SER A 42 -7.84 -15.23 10.00
CA SER A 42 -6.67 -14.82 10.79
C SER A 42 -5.39 -15.07 10.02
N HIS A 43 -4.55 -14.04 9.87
CA HIS A 43 -3.34 -14.06 9.05
C HIS A 43 -2.40 -15.24 9.32
N GLY A 44 -2.23 -15.64 10.59
CA GLY A 44 -1.37 -16.79 10.93
C GLY A 44 0.09 -16.64 10.49
N GLY A 45 0.56 -15.41 10.27
CA GLY A 45 1.90 -15.12 9.73
C GLY A 45 2.05 -15.31 8.22
N LEU A 46 0.96 -15.58 7.49
CA LEU A 46 0.95 -15.66 6.04
C LEU A 46 0.50 -14.33 5.43
N THR A 47 0.91 -14.09 4.19
CA THR A 47 0.51 -12.87 3.48
C THR A 47 -0.93 -12.95 2.98
N SER A 48 -1.43 -11.84 2.45
CA SER A 48 -2.75 -11.73 1.83
C SER A 48 -2.71 -10.79 0.63
N PRO A 49 -3.64 -10.92 -0.34
CA PRO A 49 -3.77 -9.93 -1.42
C PRO A 49 -3.88 -8.50 -0.89
N GLU A 50 -4.55 -8.32 0.25
CA GLU A 50 -4.72 -7.03 0.92
C GLU A 50 -3.40 -6.45 1.45
N GLU A 51 -2.53 -7.27 2.04
CA GLU A 51 -1.19 -6.85 2.46
C GLU A 51 -0.32 -6.45 1.25
N LEU A 52 -0.43 -7.18 0.14
CA LEU A 52 0.29 -6.84 -1.09
C LEU A 52 -0.19 -5.50 -1.68
N ILE A 53 -1.50 -5.23 -1.64
CA ILE A 53 -2.06 -3.93 -2.01
C ILE A 53 -1.57 -2.84 -1.04
N ALA A 54 -1.52 -3.12 0.26
CA ALA A 54 -0.99 -2.19 1.26
C ALA A 54 0.49 -1.84 1.00
N ALA A 55 1.30 -2.83 0.64
CA ALA A 55 2.71 -2.63 0.28
C ALA A 55 2.85 -1.76 -0.99
N ALA A 56 2.07 -2.03 -2.03
CA ALA A 56 2.06 -1.23 -3.25
C ALA A 56 1.60 0.22 -2.97
N HIS A 57 0.57 0.40 -2.14
CA HIS A 57 -0.01 1.72 -1.90
C HIS A 57 0.88 2.59 -1.01
N SER A 58 1.37 2.04 0.10
CA SER A 58 2.27 2.77 1.02
C SER A 58 3.57 3.20 0.33
N SER A 59 4.16 2.34 -0.50
CA SER A 59 5.37 2.67 -1.28
C SER A 59 5.11 3.74 -2.34
N CYS A 60 4.04 3.60 -3.13
CA CYS A 60 3.68 4.57 -4.17
C CYS A 60 3.35 5.95 -3.59
N PHE A 61 2.54 5.98 -2.52
CA PHE A 61 2.22 7.21 -1.80
C PHE A 61 3.48 7.90 -1.26
N SER A 62 4.38 7.16 -0.63
CA SER A 62 5.63 7.72 -0.07
C SER A 62 6.51 8.36 -1.13
N MET A 63 6.64 7.71 -2.29
CA MET A 63 7.37 8.27 -3.43
C MET A 63 6.72 9.56 -3.96
N ALA A 64 5.39 9.57 -4.08
CA ALA A 64 4.65 10.74 -4.54
C ALA A 64 4.76 11.92 -3.56
N LEU A 65 4.61 11.66 -2.26
CA LEU A 65 4.75 12.67 -1.20
C LEU A 65 6.17 13.24 -1.17
N SER A 66 7.19 12.38 -1.19
CA SER A 66 8.60 12.80 -1.23
C SER A 66 8.88 13.73 -2.42
N ASN A 67 8.40 13.36 -3.62
CA ASN A 67 8.53 14.19 -4.81
C ASN A 67 7.79 15.53 -4.70
N GLY A 68 6.57 15.54 -4.15
CA GLY A 68 5.81 16.77 -3.93
C GLY A 68 6.52 17.73 -2.96
N LEU A 69 7.00 17.20 -1.83
CA LEU A 69 7.75 17.93 -0.82
C LEU A 69 9.08 18.51 -1.38
N ALA A 70 9.82 17.72 -2.16
CA ALA A 70 11.05 18.18 -2.80
C ALA A 70 10.79 19.31 -3.81
N LYS A 71 9.72 19.21 -4.62
CA LYS A 71 9.32 20.28 -5.56
C LYS A 71 8.91 21.57 -4.86
N ALA A 72 8.38 21.47 -3.64
CA ALA A 72 8.03 22.61 -2.80
C ALA A 72 9.23 23.21 -2.04
N GLY A 73 10.44 22.65 -2.18
CA GLY A 73 11.65 23.16 -1.52
C GLY A 73 11.83 22.68 -0.08
N THR A 74 11.01 21.74 0.40
CA THR A 74 11.07 21.16 1.75
C THR A 74 11.17 19.63 1.67
N PRO A 75 12.27 19.06 1.16
CA PRO A 75 12.40 17.61 1.01
C PRO A 75 12.31 16.91 2.38
N ALA A 76 11.61 15.77 2.42
CA ALA A 76 11.56 14.95 3.61
C ALA A 76 12.91 14.28 3.89
N THR A 77 13.33 14.25 5.15
CA THR A 77 14.45 13.39 5.59
C THR A 77 13.97 11.97 5.84
N LYS A 78 12.70 11.80 6.25
CA LYS A 78 12.08 10.51 6.48
C LYS A 78 10.58 10.57 6.29
N LEU A 79 10.02 9.54 5.67
CA LEU A 79 8.58 9.29 5.63
C LEU A 79 8.36 7.84 6.09
N ASN A 80 7.55 7.66 7.11
CA ASN A 80 7.06 6.35 7.52
C ASN A 80 5.57 6.29 7.17
N THR A 81 5.23 5.50 6.15
CA THR A 81 3.87 5.34 5.67
C THR A 81 3.39 3.92 5.89
N GLN A 82 2.24 3.78 6.53
CA GLN A 82 1.48 2.54 6.62
C GLN A 82 0.23 2.66 5.74
N ALA A 83 -0.20 1.53 5.17
CA ALA A 83 -1.50 1.40 4.53
C ALA A 83 -2.25 0.25 5.20
N GLU A 84 -3.48 0.50 5.62
CA GLU A 84 -4.37 -0.50 6.20
C GLU A 84 -5.46 -0.79 5.18
N VAL A 85 -5.49 -2.02 4.65
CA VAL A 85 -6.47 -2.42 3.64
C VAL A 85 -7.52 -3.29 4.31
N THR A 86 -8.77 -2.84 4.30
CA THR A 86 -9.88 -3.58 4.91
C THR A 86 -10.51 -4.52 3.89
N PHE A 87 -10.55 -5.81 4.21
CA PHE A 87 -11.29 -6.83 3.44
C PHE A 87 -12.38 -7.47 4.30
N GLN A 88 -13.57 -7.59 3.71
CA GLN A 88 -14.73 -8.23 4.32
C GLN A 88 -15.14 -9.41 3.44
N PRO A 89 -15.04 -10.67 3.93
CA PRO A 89 -15.50 -11.84 3.19
C PRO A 89 -16.95 -11.69 2.74
N GLY A 90 -17.22 -11.97 1.46
CA GLY A 90 -18.53 -11.79 0.83
C GLY A 90 -18.83 -10.39 0.31
N GLU A 91 -18.09 -9.36 0.73
CA GLU A 91 -18.27 -7.98 0.25
C GLU A 91 -17.08 -7.44 -0.55
N GLY A 92 -15.86 -7.88 -0.25
CA GLY A 92 -14.62 -7.46 -0.92
C GLY A 92 -13.80 -6.44 -0.12
N ILE A 93 -12.94 -5.70 -0.81
CA ILE A 93 -12.10 -4.64 -0.21
C ILE A 93 -12.98 -3.40 0.03
N LYS A 94 -13.09 -2.98 1.29
CA LYS A 94 -14.02 -1.93 1.73
C LYS A 94 -13.37 -0.57 1.92
N GLY A 95 -12.05 -0.52 2.08
CA GLY A 95 -11.35 0.73 2.34
C GLY A 95 -9.85 0.56 2.43
N ILE A 96 -9.16 1.69 2.27
CA ILE A 96 -7.73 1.83 2.51
C ILE A 96 -7.53 3.04 3.42
N HIS A 97 -6.84 2.85 4.55
CA HIS A 97 -6.45 3.94 5.45
C HIS A 97 -4.93 4.12 5.39
N LEU A 98 -4.49 5.26 4.85
CA LEU A 98 -3.08 5.63 4.84
C LEU A 98 -2.73 6.39 6.11
N ILE A 99 -1.63 6.02 6.75
CA ILE A 99 -1.09 6.73 7.92
C ILE A 99 0.34 7.11 7.58
N VAL A 100 0.69 8.39 7.68
CA VAL A 100 2.05 8.86 7.45
C VAL A 100 2.55 9.73 8.60
N ARG A 101 3.79 9.44 9.02
CA ARG A 101 4.58 10.26 9.94
C ARG A 101 5.85 10.71 9.23
N GLY A 102 6.02 12.03 9.09
CA GLY A 102 7.09 12.62 8.31
C GLY A 102 8.06 13.48 9.11
N GLU A 103 9.35 13.36 8.84
CA GLU A 103 10.38 14.30 9.27
C GLU A 103 10.72 15.20 8.08
N VAL A 104 10.34 16.48 8.16
CA VAL A 104 10.46 17.43 7.04
C VAL A 104 10.91 18.79 7.57
N PRO A 105 12.22 19.11 7.51
CA PRO A 105 12.72 20.38 8.02
C PRO A 105 12.10 21.58 7.28
N GLY A 106 11.61 22.57 8.05
CA GLY A 106 11.16 23.86 7.53
C GLY A 106 9.75 23.89 6.93
N ILE A 107 8.98 22.79 6.96
CA ILE A 107 7.57 22.79 6.56
C ILE A 107 6.64 23.05 7.76
N SER A 108 5.48 23.64 7.52
CA SER A 108 4.39 23.70 8.50
C SER A 108 3.61 22.38 8.54
N ALA A 109 2.94 22.08 9.66
CA ALA A 109 2.07 20.90 9.76
C ALA A 109 0.94 20.94 8.72
N ASP A 110 0.32 22.10 8.52
CA ASP A 110 -0.76 22.27 7.53
C ASP A 110 -0.27 22.03 6.10
N ASP A 111 0.91 22.52 5.74
CA ASP A 111 1.45 22.32 4.39
C ASP A 111 1.91 20.89 4.17
N PHE A 112 2.40 20.20 5.21
CA PHE A 112 2.67 18.77 5.16
C PHE A 112 1.38 17.98 4.89
N VAL A 113 0.30 18.27 5.61
CA VAL A 113 -1.02 17.63 5.40
C VAL A 113 -1.54 17.89 3.99
N LYS A 114 -1.45 19.13 3.47
CA LYS A 114 -1.85 19.45 2.09
C LYS A 114 -1.03 18.68 1.05
N ALA A 115 0.28 18.57 1.26
CA ALA A 115 1.16 17.80 0.38
C ALA A 115 0.79 16.30 0.41
N ALA A 116 0.51 15.76 1.59
CA ALA A 116 0.07 14.38 1.79
C ALA A 116 -1.28 14.12 1.13
N GLU A 117 -2.25 15.02 1.24
CA GLU A 117 -3.55 14.92 0.54
C GLU A 117 -3.39 14.95 -0.99
N THR A 118 -2.49 15.79 -1.49
CA THR A 118 -2.16 15.84 -2.92
C THR A 118 -1.54 14.52 -3.38
N ALA A 119 -0.63 13.94 -2.59
CA ALA A 119 -0.04 12.63 -2.88
C ALA A 119 -1.08 11.50 -2.81
N LYS A 120 -2.02 11.55 -1.84
CA LYS A 120 -3.13 10.59 -1.70
C LYS A 120 -4.00 10.57 -2.95
N ALA A 121 -4.34 11.73 -3.50
CA ALA A 121 -5.17 11.81 -4.71
C ALA A 121 -4.38 11.50 -6.01
N GLY A 122 -3.08 11.79 -6.02
CA GLY A 122 -2.27 11.83 -7.24
C GLY A 122 -1.36 10.63 -7.48
N CYS A 123 -1.04 9.80 -6.48
CA CYS A 123 -0.11 8.70 -6.70
C CYS A 123 -0.73 7.64 -7.64
N PRO A 124 0.06 7.02 -8.55
CA PRO A 124 -0.47 6.05 -9.51
C PRO A 124 -1.32 4.92 -8.91
N VAL A 125 -0.94 4.40 -7.73
CA VAL A 125 -1.71 3.33 -7.06
C VAL A 125 -3.05 3.84 -6.54
N SER A 126 -3.11 5.05 -5.96
CA SER A 126 -4.40 5.65 -5.58
C SER A 126 -5.32 5.85 -6.78
N GLN A 127 -4.78 6.26 -7.92
CA GLN A 127 -5.57 6.44 -9.15
C GLN A 127 -6.11 5.11 -9.67
N ALA A 128 -5.30 4.05 -9.62
CA ALA A 128 -5.72 2.71 -10.00
C ALA A 128 -6.78 2.13 -9.05
N LEU A 129 -6.71 2.46 -7.76
CA LEU A 129 -7.61 1.97 -6.70
C LEU A 129 -8.77 2.92 -6.39
N ALA A 130 -9.08 3.89 -7.27
CA ALA A 130 -10.05 4.95 -7.03
C ALA A 130 -11.50 4.47 -6.76
N ALA A 131 -11.82 3.21 -7.07
CA ALA A 131 -13.11 2.60 -6.75
C ALA A 131 -13.27 2.26 -5.25
N THR A 132 -12.16 2.16 -4.51
CA THR A 132 -12.14 1.87 -3.08
C THR A 132 -12.01 3.18 -2.29
N PRO A 133 -12.75 3.39 -1.19
CA PRO A 133 -12.55 4.56 -0.32
C PRO A 133 -11.12 4.61 0.23
N ILE A 134 -10.43 5.73 0.02
CA ILE A 134 -9.07 5.98 0.53
C ILE A 134 -9.10 7.16 1.51
N THR A 135 -8.68 6.92 2.74
CA THR A 135 -8.57 7.93 3.81
C THR A 135 -7.11 8.14 4.20
N LEU A 136 -6.81 9.25 4.90
CA LEU A 136 -5.46 9.62 5.28
C LEU A 136 -5.42 10.21 6.68
N ASP A 137 -4.46 9.74 7.48
CA ASP A 137 -3.94 10.40 8.67
C ASP A 137 -2.48 10.81 8.37
N ALA A 138 -2.22 12.12 8.30
CA ALA A 138 -0.89 12.67 8.04
C ALA A 138 -0.48 13.62 9.16
N ALA A 139 0.72 13.40 9.71
CA ALA A 139 1.31 14.29 10.69
C ALA A 139 2.84 14.32 10.55
N LEU A 140 3.45 15.41 11.04
CA LEU A 140 4.89 15.42 11.29
C LEU A 140 5.22 14.51 12.49
N ALA A 141 6.43 13.95 12.50
CA ALA A 141 6.93 13.07 13.56
C ALA A 141 7.48 13.85 14.76
#